data_AF-A0AA85GIY1-F1
#
_entry.id   AF-A0AA85GIY1-F1
#
_cell.length_a   1.000
_cell.length_b   1.000
_cell.length_c   1.000
_cell.angle_alpha   90.00
_cell.angle_beta   90.00
_cell.angle_gamma   90.00
#
_symmetry.space_group_name_H-M   'P 1'
#
loop_
_entity.id
_entity.type
_entity.pdbx_description
1 polymer ?
#
loop_
_entity_poly.entity_id
_entity_poly.type
_entity_poly.pdbx_seq_one_letter_code
_entity_poly.pdbx_strand_id
1 'polypeptide(L)'
;MGIEALVSSADENTDEATQAQQEAIEKDMKSTCLISAILPLSTLDEDFTGHLVYLEKLKLMKQNYRGIRRLRRDGNCFYRAFGFAYIEYLLNGKLIKEAGRFKKKCDECKDTLIANGYTQFTVEDFHEQHPNARCRTSALLTWCCHWMSAILQRQR
;
A
#
# COMPACT_ATOMS: atom_id res chain seq x y z
N MET A 1 30.97 -44.01 -10.57
CA MET A 1 29.52 -44.32 -10.62
C MET A 1 28.88 -43.49 -9.52
N GLY A 2 28.50 -42.22 -9.68
CA GLY A 2 27.89 -41.54 -10.81
C GLY A 2 26.46 -41.13 -10.42
N ILE A 3 26.30 -40.36 -9.33
CA ILE A 3 25.02 -39.80 -8.86
C ILE A 3 24.88 -38.41 -9.51
N GLU A 4 24.68 -38.36 -10.82
CA GLU A 4 24.49 -37.11 -11.58
C GLU A 4 23.42 -37.28 -12.67
N ALA A 5 22.30 -37.90 -12.34
CA ALA A 5 21.21 -38.03 -13.31
C ALA A 5 19.85 -38.08 -12.62
N LEU A 6 19.39 -36.96 -12.03
CA LEU A 6 17.97 -36.78 -11.70
C LEU A 6 17.51 -35.30 -11.59
N VAL A 7 18.26 -34.33 -12.13
CA VAL A 7 17.74 -32.96 -12.32
C VAL A 7 17.67 -32.70 -13.82
N SER A 8 16.61 -33.19 -14.46
CA SER A 8 16.28 -32.80 -15.83
C SER A 8 14.76 -32.77 -16.00
N SER A 9 14.30 -31.62 -16.50
CA SER A 9 13.04 -31.33 -17.22
C SER A 9 11.71 -31.30 -16.44
N ALA A 10 11.52 -30.36 -15.51
CA ALA A 10 10.19 -30.04 -14.97
C ALA A 10 9.92 -28.54 -14.71
N ASP A 11 10.66 -27.61 -15.35
CA ASP A 11 10.68 -26.20 -14.91
C ASP A 11 10.57 -25.15 -16.05
N GLU A 12 9.85 -25.46 -17.13
CA GLU A 12 9.62 -24.51 -18.25
C GLU A 12 8.18 -23.96 -18.34
N ASN A 13 7.28 -24.29 -17.39
CA ASN A 13 5.88 -23.82 -17.41
C ASN A 13 5.32 -23.53 -16.00
N THR A 14 6.18 -23.52 -15.00
CA THR A 14 5.88 -23.24 -13.59
C THR A 14 5.71 -21.75 -13.35
N ASP A 15 6.55 -20.93 -13.98
CA ASP A 15 6.53 -19.48 -13.85
C ASP A 15 5.31 -18.86 -14.53
N GLU A 16 4.96 -19.26 -15.76
CA GLU A 16 3.75 -18.77 -16.43
C GLU A 16 2.48 -19.19 -15.69
N ALA A 17 2.41 -20.43 -15.19
CA ALA A 17 1.28 -20.90 -14.40
C ALA A 17 1.14 -20.11 -13.07
N THR A 18 2.26 -19.84 -12.40
CA THR A 18 2.30 -19.05 -11.16
C THR A 18 1.90 -17.59 -11.42
N GLN A 19 2.38 -17.01 -12.52
CA GLN A 19 2.01 -15.66 -12.97
C GLN A 19 0.50 -15.58 -13.23
N ALA A 20 -0.06 -16.53 -14.00
CA ALA A 20 -1.48 -16.55 -14.33
C ALA A 20 -2.36 -16.70 -13.07
N GLN A 21 -1.94 -17.52 -12.11
CA GLN A 21 -2.62 -17.65 -10.83
C GLN A 21 -2.59 -16.33 -10.04
N GLN A 22 -1.43 -15.69 -9.95
CA GLN A 22 -1.28 -14.39 -9.25
C GLN A 22 -2.18 -13.33 -9.89
N GLU A 23 -2.21 -13.24 -11.22
CA GLU A 23 -3.06 -12.29 -11.95
C GLU A 23 -4.55 -12.55 -11.73
N ALA A 24 -4.97 -13.82 -11.67
CA ALA A 24 -6.35 -14.18 -11.37
C ALA A 24 -6.76 -13.72 -9.95
N ILE A 25 -5.89 -13.93 -8.95
CA ILE A 25 -6.11 -13.48 -7.57
C ILE A 25 -6.16 -11.95 -7.51
N GLU A 26 -5.22 -11.26 -8.17
CA GLU A 26 -5.19 -9.80 -8.21
C GLU A 26 -6.42 -9.22 -8.91
N LYS A 27 -6.92 -9.87 -9.95
CA LYS A 27 -8.13 -9.45 -10.67
C LYS A 27 -9.36 -9.51 -9.76
N ASP A 28 -9.49 -10.57 -8.96
CA ASP A 28 -10.57 -10.68 -7.97
C ASP A 28 -10.46 -9.57 -6.91
N MET A 29 -9.24 -9.35 -6.38
CA MET A 29 -8.97 -8.30 -5.39
C MET A 29 -9.13 -6.88 -5.91
N LYS A 30 -8.94 -6.63 -7.21
CA LYS A 30 -9.13 -5.31 -7.84
C LYS A 30 -10.57 -4.79 -7.73
N SER A 31 -11.55 -5.68 -7.53
CA SER A 31 -12.95 -5.29 -7.30
C SER A 31 -13.16 -4.54 -5.97
N THR A 32 -12.28 -4.75 -5.00
CA THR A 32 -12.36 -4.09 -3.68
C THR A 32 -11.76 -2.68 -3.73
N CYS A 33 -12.30 -1.73 -2.95
CA CYS A 33 -11.72 -0.38 -2.91
C CYS A 33 -10.29 -0.38 -2.34
N LEU A 34 -9.42 0.54 -2.80
CA LEU A 34 -8.04 0.67 -2.28
C LEU A 34 -8.05 1.04 -0.79
N ILE A 35 -8.89 2.00 -0.42
CA ILE A 35 -9.13 2.45 0.95
C ILE A 35 -10.63 2.70 1.10
N SER A 36 -11.25 2.15 2.16
CA SER A 36 -12.66 2.36 2.44
C SER A 36 -12.93 3.73 3.09
N ALA A 37 -14.22 4.09 3.13
CA ALA A 37 -14.70 5.08 4.10
C ALA A 37 -14.43 4.60 5.54
N ILE A 38 -14.56 5.49 6.52
CA ILE A 38 -14.51 5.08 7.93
C ILE A 38 -15.73 4.20 8.20
N LEU A 39 -15.48 2.98 8.64
CA LEU A 39 -16.48 2.00 9.02
C LEU A 39 -16.54 1.89 10.55
N PRO A 40 -17.71 1.58 11.13
CA PRO A 40 -17.82 1.23 12.54
C PRO A 40 -16.93 0.02 12.88
N LEU A 41 -16.33 0.00 14.06
CA LEU A 41 -15.55 -1.16 14.53
C LEU A 41 -16.40 -2.41 14.74
N SER A 42 -17.73 -2.29 14.80
CA SER A 42 -18.63 -3.44 14.82
C SER A 42 -18.56 -4.28 13.55
N THR A 43 -18.12 -3.71 12.42
CA THR A 43 -17.88 -4.46 11.18
C THR A 43 -16.77 -5.52 11.31
N LEU A 44 -16.00 -5.51 12.40
CA LEU A 44 -15.01 -6.55 12.70
C LEU A 44 -15.60 -7.69 13.54
N ASP A 45 -16.77 -7.52 14.16
CA ASP A 45 -17.36 -8.57 14.99
C ASP A 45 -17.66 -9.82 14.14
N GLU A 46 -18.18 -9.62 12.94
CA GLU A 46 -18.45 -10.68 11.96
C GLU A 46 -17.18 -11.44 11.56
N ASP A 47 -16.09 -10.72 11.28
CA ASP A 47 -14.78 -11.29 10.88
C ASP A 47 -14.18 -12.22 11.94
N PHE A 48 -14.50 -12.02 13.22
CA PHE A 48 -13.93 -12.78 14.34
C PHE A 48 -14.97 -13.65 15.07
N THR A 49 -16.11 -13.91 14.43
CA THR A 49 -17.14 -14.82 14.96
C THR A 49 -16.52 -16.19 15.26
N GLY A 50 -16.77 -16.73 16.45
CA GLY A 50 -16.19 -18.01 16.89
C GLY A 50 -14.78 -17.92 17.49
N HIS A 51 -14.15 -16.73 17.51
CA HIS A 51 -12.82 -16.55 18.11
C HIS A 51 -12.85 -15.59 19.31
N LEU A 52 -13.16 -16.14 20.49
CA LEU A 52 -13.37 -15.38 21.74
C LEU A 52 -12.21 -14.43 22.09
N VAL A 53 -10.96 -14.86 21.93
CA VAL A 53 -9.76 -14.04 22.24
C VAL A 53 -9.70 -12.79 21.36
N TYR A 54 -10.08 -12.88 20.08
CA TYR A 54 -10.09 -11.71 19.20
C TYR A 54 -11.26 -10.77 19.50
N LEU A 55 -12.42 -11.33 19.88
CA LEU A 55 -13.58 -10.53 20.30
C LEU A 55 -13.28 -9.73 21.58
N GLU A 56 -12.53 -10.29 22.53
CA GLU A 56 -12.08 -9.56 23.72
C GLU A 56 -11.12 -8.41 23.37
N LYS A 57 -10.14 -8.65 22.48
CA LYS A 57 -9.25 -7.59 21.98
C LYS A 57 -10.04 -6.50 21.25
N LEU A 58 -11.05 -6.87 20.48
CA LEU A 58 -11.91 -5.92 19.78
C LEU A 58 -12.74 -5.06 20.74
N LYS A 59 -13.22 -5.62 21.86
CA LYS A 59 -13.87 -4.84 22.93
C LYS A 59 -12.95 -3.75 23.47
N LEU A 60 -11.66 -4.08 23.71
CA LEU A 60 -10.67 -3.09 24.16
C LEU A 60 -10.40 -2.03 23.08
N MET A 61 -10.28 -2.43 21.81
CA MET A 61 -10.08 -1.48 20.71
C MET A 61 -11.23 -0.50 20.56
N LYS A 62 -12.48 -0.95 20.73
CA LYS A 62 -13.69 -0.10 20.66
C LYS A 62 -13.71 1.04 21.68
N GLN A 63 -12.92 0.95 22.76
CA GLN A 63 -12.81 2.02 23.75
C GLN A 63 -11.94 3.20 23.28
N ASN A 64 -10.93 2.92 22.44
CA ASN A 64 -9.90 3.90 22.06
C ASN A 64 -10.05 4.41 20.62
N TYR A 65 -10.73 3.66 19.76
CA TYR A 65 -10.83 3.95 18.34
C TYR A 65 -12.29 4.16 17.91
N ARG A 66 -12.52 5.17 17.07
CA ARG A 66 -13.88 5.54 16.62
C ARG A 66 -14.38 4.71 15.43
N GLY A 67 -13.45 4.12 14.68
CA GLY A 67 -13.75 3.40 13.45
C GLY A 67 -12.49 2.84 12.82
N ILE A 68 -12.67 2.16 11.68
CA ILE A 68 -11.60 1.55 10.91
C ILE A 68 -11.78 1.86 9.42
N ARG A 69 -10.67 2.06 8.69
CA ARG A 69 -10.66 2.02 7.23
C ARG A 69 -10.06 0.69 6.79
N ARG A 70 -10.79 -0.08 5.99
CA ARG A 70 -10.28 -1.29 5.36
C ARG A 70 -9.44 -0.91 4.15
N LEU A 71 -8.40 -1.71 3.92
CA LEU A 71 -7.44 -1.53 2.83
C LEU A 71 -7.46 -2.78 1.95
N ARG A 72 -7.25 -2.59 0.66
CA ARG A 72 -7.04 -3.72 -0.27
C ARG A 72 -5.85 -4.57 0.18
N ARG A 73 -6.01 -5.90 0.16
CA ARG A 73 -4.99 -6.87 0.57
C ARG A 73 -4.11 -7.26 -0.64
N ASP A 74 -3.31 -6.32 -1.12
CA ASP A 74 -2.50 -6.45 -2.35
C ASP A 74 -0.99 -6.36 -2.10
N GLY A 75 -0.54 -6.60 -0.87
CA GLY A 75 0.87 -6.48 -0.48
C GLY A 75 1.37 -5.04 -0.31
N ASN A 76 0.61 -4.02 -0.74
CA ASN A 76 0.97 -2.61 -0.53
C ASN A 76 0.19 -1.96 0.62
N CYS A 77 -0.61 -2.75 1.35
CA CYS A 77 -1.53 -2.27 2.38
C CYS A 77 -0.84 -1.46 3.49
N PHE A 78 0.37 -1.83 3.91
CA PHE A 78 1.13 -1.08 4.93
C PHE A 78 1.46 0.33 4.46
N TYR A 79 2.09 0.44 3.29
CA TYR A 79 2.46 1.71 2.69
C TYR A 79 1.18 2.56 2.52
N ARG A 80 0.12 1.97 1.95
CA ARG A 80 -1.20 2.59 1.78
C ARG A 80 -1.78 3.14 3.09
N ALA A 81 -1.76 2.35 4.16
CA ALA A 81 -2.24 2.74 5.48
C ALA A 81 -1.47 3.97 5.99
N PHE A 82 -0.14 3.87 5.98
CA PHE A 82 0.75 4.88 6.52
C PHE A 82 0.64 6.20 5.75
N GLY A 83 0.77 6.15 4.43
CA GLY A 83 0.73 7.34 3.59
C GLY A 83 -0.60 8.08 3.71
N PHE A 84 -1.72 7.36 3.67
CA PHE A 84 -3.04 7.97 3.83
C PHE A 84 -3.23 8.58 5.22
N ALA A 85 -2.95 7.82 6.28
CA ALA A 85 -3.17 8.29 7.66
C ALA A 85 -2.29 9.50 7.98
N TYR A 86 -1.03 9.50 7.51
CA TYR A 86 -0.12 10.61 7.74
C TYR A 86 -0.53 11.88 6.99
N ILE A 87 -0.97 11.76 5.73
CA ILE A 87 -1.50 12.91 4.98
C ILE A 87 -2.80 13.43 5.61
N GLU A 88 -3.73 12.54 5.98
CA GLU A 88 -4.98 12.90 6.66
C GLU A 88 -4.68 13.65 7.98
N TYR A 89 -3.69 13.20 8.75
CA TYR A 89 -3.21 13.87 9.95
C TYR A 89 -2.68 15.29 9.68
N LEU A 90 -1.82 15.46 8.67
CA LEU A 90 -1.25 16.77 8.31
C LEU A 90 -2.34 17.76 7.86
N LEU A 91 -3.32 17.28 7.08
CA LEU A 91 -4.41 18.11 6.57
C LEU A 91 -5.41 18.48 7.66
N ASN A 92 -5.90 17.51 8.43
CA ASN A 92 -6.94 17.73 9.45
C ASN A 92 -6.40 18.45 10.68
N GLY A 93 -5.13 18.24 11.04
CA GLY A 93 -4.46 18.94 12.12
C GLY A 93 -4.13 20.40 11.79
N LYS A 94 -4.42 20.88 10.56
CA LYS A 94 -4.03 22.20 10.05
C LYS A 94 -2.52 22.47 10.22
N LEU A 95 -1.71 21.43 10.12
CA LEU A 95 -0.27 21.44 10.36
C LEU A 95 0.50 21.90 9.11
N ILE A 96 0.16 23.09 8.59
CA ILE A 96 0.68 23.59 7.31
C ILE A 96 2.22 23.66 7.31
N LYS A 97 2.83 24.04 8.44
CA LYS A 97 4.29 24.07 8.59
C LYS A 97 4.92 22.68 8.46
N GLU A 98 4.30 21.69 9.10
CA GLU A 98 4.77 20.30 9.07
C GLU A 98 4.59 19.69 7.68
N ALA A 99 3.47 20.00 7.01
CA ALA A 99 3.23 19.61 5.63
C ALA A 99 4.28 20.20 4.68
N GLY A 100 4.66 21.47 4.89
CA GLY A 100 5.76 22.12 4.16
C GLY A 100 7.11 21.43 4.40
N ARG A 101 7.42 21.07 5.65
CA ARG A 101 8.65 20.33 5.99
C ARG A 101 8.66 18.93 5.37
N PHE A 102 7.53 18.22 5.42
CA PHE A 102 7.39 16.91 4.81
C PHE A 102 7.60 16.97 3.30
N LYS A 103 6.96 17.94 2.61
CA LYS A 103 7.17 18.16 1.18
C LYS A 103 8.65 18.37 0.86
N LYS A 104 9.32 19.27 1.60
CA LYS A 104 10.76 19.52 1.41
C LYS A 104 11.58 18.24 1.56
N LYS A 105 11.23 17.38 2.52
CA LYS A 105 11.90 16.09 2.71
C LYS A 105 11.63 15.10 1.58
N CYS A 106 10.45 15.11 0.97
CA CYS A 106 10.18 14.33 -0.24
C CYS A 106 11.05 14.80 -1.41
N ASP A 107 11.17 16.12 -1.60
CA ASP A 107 12.01 16.72 -2.65
C ASP A 107 13.49 16.32 -2.44
N GLU A 108 14.01 16.42 -1.21
CA GLU A 108 15.38 16.00 -0.86
C GLU A 108 15.60 14.48 -1.03
N CYS A 109 14.56 13.66 -0.80
CA CYS A 109 14.63 12.21 -0.94
C CYS A 109 14.88 11.80 -2.40
N LYS A 110 14.26 12.50 -3.36
CA LYS A 110 14.48 12.29 -4.79
C LYS A 110 15.96 12.42 -5.14
N ASP A 111 16.57 13.54 -4.76
CA ASP A 111 17.98 13.82 -5.06
C ASP A 111 18.90 12.80 -4.38
N THR A 112 18.53 12.37 -3.16
CA THR A 112 19.25 11.33 -2.42
C THR A 112 19.19 9.98 -3.14
N LEU A 113 18.05 9.56 -3.66
CA LEU A 113 17.91 8.31 -4.41
C LEU A 113 18.78 8.34 -5.67
N ILE A 114 18.75 9.44 -6.43
CA ILE A 114 19.60 9.62 -7.62
C ILE A 114 21.08 9.52 -7.25
N ALA A 115 21.50 10.20 -6.17
CA ALA A 115 22.88 10.15 -5.69
C ALA A 115 23.32 8.74 -5.24
N ASN A 116 22.39 7.87 -4.82
CA ASN A 116 22.65 6.48 -4.45
C ASN A 116 22.56 5.50 -5.63
N GLY A 117 22.53 6.00 -6.86
CA GLY A 117 22.60 5.16 -8.07
C GLY A 117 21.26 4.68 -8.61
N TYR A 118 20.13 5.20 -8.12
CA TYR A 118 18.85 4.97 -8.77
C TYR A 118 18.76 5.76 -10.08
N THR A 119 18.16 5.16 -11.11
CA THR A 119 18.01 5.79 -12.42
C THR A 119 17.18 7.07 -12.33
N GLN A 120 17.77 8.20 -12.72
CA GLN A 120 17.13 9.51 -12.60
C GLN A 120 15.75 9.56 -13.24
N PHE A 121 15.62 9.15 -14.50
CA PHE A 121 14.34 9.18 -15.22
C PHE A 121 13.23 8.39 -14.51
N THR A 122 13.54 7.24 -13.88
CA THR A 122 12.51 6.44 -13.20
C THR A 122 12.11 7.08 -11.87
N VAL A 123 13.08 7.58 -11.10
CA VAL A 123 12.83 8.31 -9.84
C VAL A 123 12.06 9.60 -10.10
N GLU A 124 12.40 10.32 -11.16
CA GLU A 124 11.69 11.53 -11.60
C GLU A 124 10.27 11.21 -12.05
N ASP A 125 10.02 10.15 -12.84
CA ASP A 125 8.65 9.74 -13.19
C ASP A 125 7.79 9.50 -11.93
N PHE A 126 8.34 8.84 -10.90
CA PHE A 126 7.64 8.65 -9.62
C PHE A 126 7.48 9.92 -8.78
N HIS A 127 8.42 10.86 -8.89
CA HIS A 127 8.44 12.09 -8.10
C HIS A 127 7.65 13.24 -8.75
N GLU A 128 7.77 13.42 -10.06
CA GLU A 128 7.04 14.39 -10.90
C GLU A 128 5.60 13.98 -11.21
N GLN A 129 5.23 12.82 -10.73
CA GLN A 129 3.85 12.44 -10.49
C GLN A 129 3.24 13.26 -9.30
N HIS A 130 4.03 13.90 -8.44
CA HIS A 130 3.60 14.76 -7.31
C HIS A 130 3.39 16.31 -7.52
N PRO A 131 3.75 17.02 -8.61
CA PRO A 131 3.74 18.49 -8.64
C PRO A 131 2.38 19.14 -8.88
N ASN A 132 1.34 18.43 -9.33
CA ASN A 132 0.03 19.03 -9.64
C ASN A 132 -1.05 18.81 -8.58
N ALA A 133 -0.69 18.37 -7.37
CA ALA A 133 -1.60 18.34 -6.21
C ALA A 133 -1.81 19.76 -5.62
N ARG A 134 -2.35 20.66 -6.43
CA ARG A 134 -2.85 21.96 -5.98
C ARG A 134 -4.11 21.73 -5.13
N CYS A 135 -3.90 21.59 -3.83
CA CYS A 135 -4.83 21.98 -2.77
C CYS A 135 -6.34 21.83 -3.10
N ARG A 136 -6.82 20.62 -3.39
CA ARG A 136 -8.25 20.29 -3.32
C ARG A 136 -8.45 18.88 -2.76
N THR A 137 -9.28 18.83 -1.73
CA THR A 137 -9.46 17.85 -0.65
C THR A 137 -9.93 16.45 -1.06
N SER A 138 -9.99 16.09 -2.34
CA SER A 138 -10.41 14.75 -2.78
C SER A 138 -9.37 13.98 -3.59
N ALA A 139 -8.34 14.64 -4.16
CA ALA A 139 -7.39 13.99 -5.06
C ALA A 139 -6.17 13.37 -4.36
N LEU A 140 -5.73 13.91 -3.22
CA LEU A 140 -4.58 13.40 -2.44
C LEU A 140 -4.79 11.98 -1.90
N LEU A 141 -6.04 11.62 -1.58
CA LEU A 141 -6.42 10.31 -1.03
C LEU A 141 -6.40 9.21 -2.10
N THR A 142 -6.75 9.54 -3.34
CA THR A 142 -6.67 8.64 -4.50
C THR A 142 -5.22 8.45 -4.97
N TRP A 143 -4.37 9.47 -4.75
CA TRP A 143 -2.97 9.50 -5.21
C TRP A 143 -2.01 8.69 -4.36
N CYS A 144 -2.09 8.79 -3.02
CA CYS A 144 -1.26 7.95 -2.15
C CYS A 144 -1.52 6.45 -2.42
N CYS A 145 -2.76 6.10 -2.80
CA CYS A 145 -3.09 4.75 -3.20
C CYS A 145 -2.43 4.28 -4.50
N HIS A 146 -2.25 5.18 -5.49
CA HIS A 146 -1.58 4.86 -6.74
C HIS A 146 -0.05 4.87 -6.58
N TRP A 147 0.50 5.79 -5.78
CA TRP A 147 1.94 5.93 -5.54
C TRP A 147 2.59 4.65 -4.99
N MET A 148 1.93 3.98 -4.05
CA MET A 148 2.49 2.77 -3.42
C MET A 148 2.18 1.48 -4.18
N SER A 149 1.19 1.50 -5.08
CA SER A 149 0.91 0.38 -5.99
C SER A 149 1.74 0.39 -7.26
N ALA A 150 2.07 1.57 -7.79
CA ALA A 150 2.94 1.69 -8.96
C ALA A 150 4.39 1.28 -8.66
N ILE A 151 4.87 1.45 -7.43
CA ILE A 151 6.22 1.03 -7.00
C ILE A 151 6.31 -0.50 -6.87
N LEU A 152 5.23 -1.18 -6.48
CA LEU A 152 5.21 -2.64 -6.27
C LEU A 152 4.81 -3.44 -7.52
N GLN A 153 4.14 -2.82 -8.50
CA GLN A 153 3.77 -3.48 -9.77
C GLN A 153 4.86 -3.44 -10.86
N ARG A 154 6.00 -2.76 -10.61
CA ARG A 154 7.10 -2.60 -11.59
C ARG A 154 8.39 -3.36 -11.20
N GLN A 155 8.28 -4.31 -10.27
CA GLN A 155 9.34 -5.26 -9.89
C GLN A 155 8.99 -6.71 -10.30
N ARG A 156 8.25 -6.85 -11.40
CA ARG A 156 8.19 -8.08 -12.21
C ARG A 156 8.71 -7.74 -13.59
#